data_AF-A0A8H3HFB8-F1
#
_entry.id   AF-A0A8H3HFB8-F1
#
_cell.length_a   1.000
_cell.length_b   1.000
_cell.length_c   1.000
_cell.angle_alpha   90.00
_cell.angle_beta   90.00
_cell.angle_gamma   90.00
#
_symmetry.space_group_name_H-M   'P 1'
#
loop_
_entity.id
_entity.type
_entity.pdbx_description
1 polymer ?
#
loop_
_entity_poly.entity_id
_entity_poly.type
_entity_poly.pdbx_seq_one_letter_code
_entity_poly.pdbx_strand_id
1 'polypeptide(L)'
;MDGNRPYSLLHAGESLDSPAIPWLERFSTFLSRTEAMANWQYTSIGGGSNGPWIATLSVNGHPLNDITGQGATRRQARARLVRRLQENQHPLLHLQLLPEYQANQAVNGDPTVDGLSADGSTSGESSTPNNDLDSEARLYSTNAEREKYESQATLFGIIVALEYLERAYVRDAINAAEYTPACTRLLSQYKTMLKLVGDSVPSVEEFMRRYNMDHPAALHRVQVGVPATIEHSSEQQGSAEGAKWVAETTQSFITFMDALNLRLRAKDQLHPRLQELMTGYARFKDSAKWEGRGKIVSWLITLNAMKASDEISEDQARQLLFDIDHAYHEFFSSLGGAKDNS
;
A
#
# COMPACT_ATOMS: atom_id res chain seq x y z
N MET A 1 -4.74 43.04 -25.10
CA MET A 1 -3.55 42.69 -24.30
C MET A 1 -4.04 42.49 -22.88
N ASP A 2 -4.67 41.35 -22.61
CA ASP A 2 -5.23 41.08 -21.29
C ASP A 2 -4.12 40.55 -20.40
N GLY A 3 -3.68 41.41 -19.48
CA GLY A 3 -2.61 41.14 -18.54
C GLY A 3 -2.97 39.99 -17.62
N ASN A 4 -2.03 39.05 -17.49
CA ASN A 4 -2.05 37.92 -16.58
C ASN A 4 -2.29 38.40 -15.14
N ARG A 5 -3.55 38.33 -14.65
CA ARG A 5 -3.87 38.74 -13.27
C ARG A 5 -3.16 37.79 -12.29
N PRO A 6 -2.47 38.30 -11.25
CA PRO A 6 -1.81 37.45 -10.28
C PRO A 6 -2.82 36.55 -9.57
N TYR A 7 -2.44 35.28 -9.36
CA TYR A 7 -3.30 34.32 -8.69
C TYR A 7 -3.52 34.72 -7.23
N SER A 8 -4.79 34.89 -6.82
CA SER A 8 -5.13 35.29 -5.44
C SER A 8 -5.16 34.09 -4.52
N LEU A 9 -4.25 34.05 -3.55
CA LEU A 9 -4.20 33.01 -2.51
C LEU A 9 -5.16 33.31 -1.35
N LEU A 10 -5.45 34.58 -1.12
CA LEU A 10 -6.30 35.07 -0.04
C LEU A 10 -7.48 35.85 -0.63
N HIS A 11 -8.66 35.68 -0.07
CA HIS A 11 -9.81 36.55 -0.36
C HIS A 11 -9.85 37.74 0.60
N ALA A 12 -10.57 38.80 0.21
CA ALA A 12 -10.72 40.00 1.04
C ALA A 12 -11.33 39.64 2.40
N GLY A 13 -10.63 40.00 3.49
CA GLY A 13 -11.07 39.74 4.87
C GLY A 13 -10.80 38.34 5.41
N GLU A 14 -10.15 37.46 4.65
CA GLU A 14 -9.87 36.09 5.10
C GLU A 14 -8.79 36.03 6.19
N SER A 15 -9.11 35.33 7.29
CA SER A 15 -8.16 35.12 8.38
C SER A 15 -7.11 34.07 8.00
N LEU A 16 -5.85 34.49 7.93
CA LEU A 16 -4.70 33.63 7.64
C LEU A 16 -4.43 32.55 8.68
N ASP A 17 -4.80 32.83 9.93
CA ASP A 17 -4.67 31.91 11.05
C ASP A 17 -5.91 31.02 11.21
N SER A 18 -6.84 31.04 10.24
CA SER A 18 -8.02 30.18 10.24
C SER A 18 -7.64 28.72 10.48
N PRO A 19 -8.37 28.01 11.37
CA PRO A 19 -8.13 26.60 11.66
C PRO A 19 -8.18 25.73 10.39
N ALA A 20 -9.00 26.12 9.40
CA ALA A 20 -9.20 25.40 8.14
C ALA A 20 -8.14 25.68 7.06
N ILE A 21 -7.32 26.73 7.20
CA ILE A 21 -6.27 27.14 6.25
C ILE A 21 -6.71 27.09 4.76
N PRO A 22 -7.80 27.76 4.35
CA PRO A 22 -8.35 27.62 2.99
C PRO A 22 -7.37 28.08 1.89
N TRP A 23 -6.51 29.03 2.23
CA TRP A 23 -5.44 29.51 1.35
C TRP A 23 -4.40 28.45 1.02
N LEU A 24 -4.22 27.43 1.88
CA LEU A 24 -3.26 26.35 1.63
C LEU A 24 -3.74 25.47 0.48
N GLU A 25 -5.02 25.13 0.44
CA GLU A 25 -5.63 24.41 -0.67
C GLU A 25 -5.56 25.22 -1.96
N ARG A 26 -5.81 26.53 -1.90
CA ARG A 26 -5.66 27.41 -3.06
C ARG A 26 -4.22 27.52 -3.54
N PHE A 27 -3.25 27.54 -2.62
CA PHE A 27 -1.83 27.53 -2.96
C PHE A 27 -1.40 26.20 -3.57
N SER A 28 -1.80 25.06 -3.01
CA SER A 28 -1.55 23.73 -3.58
C SER A 28 -2.19 23.58 -4.96
N THR A 29 -3.42 24.08 -5.13
CA THR A 29 -4.12 24.12 -6.42
C THR A 29 -3.37 24.97 -7.44
N PHE A 30 -2.90 26.15 -7.04
CA PHE A 30 -2.11 27.04 -7.89
C PHE A 30 -0.83 26.35 -8.38
N LEU A 31 -0.09 25.72 -7.47
CA LEU A 31 1.15 25.00 -7.76
C LEU A 31 0.91 23.84 -8.73
N SER A 32 -0.16 23.06 -8.51
CA SER A 32 -0.55 21.97 -9.42
C SER A 32 -0.91 22.48 -10.81
N ARG A 33 -1.58 23.64 -10.92
CA ARG A 33 -1.98 24.22 -12.21
C ARG A 33 -0.83 24.91 -12.96
N THR A 34 0.32 25.10 -12.31
CA THR A 34 1.52 25.74 -12.87
C THR A 34 2.71 24.78 -12.97
N GLU A 35 2.51 23.49 -12.63
CA GLU A 35 3.58 22.48 -12.47
C GLU A 35 4.72 22.94 -11.54
N ALA A 36 4.43 23.83 -10.60
CA ALA A 36 5.41 24.35 -9.67
C ALA A 36 5.49 23.45 -8.42
N MET A 37 6.68 22.99 -8.07
CA MET A 37 6.92 22.17 -6.87
C MET A 37 7.40 23.04 -5.72
N ALA A 38 6.59 23.16 -4.66
CA ALA A 38 6.94 23.89 -3.45
C ALA A 38 7.56 22.98 -2.37
N ASN A 39 8.71 23.40 -1.83
CA ASN A 39 9.35 22.75 -0.69
C ASN A 39 9.50 23.76 0.46
N TRP A 40 8.98 23.38 1.64
CA TRP A 40 8.94 24.24 2.81
C TRP A 40 10.04 23.85 3.80
N GLN A 41 10.85 24.82 4.21
CA GLN A 41 11.87 24.63 5.24
C GLN A 41 11.56 25.48 6.48
N TYR A 42 11.81 24.92 7.66
CA TYR A 42 11.53 25.55 8.93
C TYR A 42 12.78 25.58 9.81
N THR A 43 13.19 26.78 10.22
CA THR A 43 14.35 26.99 11.09
C THR A 43 13.90 27.63 12.39
N SER A 44 14.35 27.13 13.54
CA SER A 44 14.06 27.76 14.84
C SER A 44 15.01 28.92 15.11
N ILE A 45 14.45 30.04 15.55
CA ILE A 45 15.22 31.21 15.99
C ILE A 45 15.78 30.86 17.37
N GLY A 46 17.08 30.53 17.42
CA GLY A 46 17.80 30.18 18.65
C GLY A 46 18.17 28.70 18.82
N GLY A 47 17.98 27.85 17.80
CA GLY A 47 18.50 26.47 17.79
C GLY A 47 17.80 25.45 18.70
N GLY A 48 16.80 25.88 19.48
CA GLY A 48 15.96 25.00 20.30
C GLY A 48 14.81 24.34 19.51
N SER A 49 14.23 23.26 20.06
CA SER A 49 13.11 22.52 19.46
C SER A 49 11.74 23.23 19.56
N ASN A 50 11.62 24.26 20.40
CA ASN A 50 10.36 24.95 20.71
C ASN A 50 10.38 26.47 20.46
N GLY A 51 11.40 27.00 19.76
CA GLY A 51 11.55 28.44 19.52
C GLY A 51 10.58 29.00 18.45
N PRO A 52 10.52 30.34 18.28
CA PRO A 52 9.82 30.93 17.15
C PRO A 52 10.43 30.42 15.85
N TRP A 53 9.58 30.13 14.87
CA TRP A 53 9.93 29.48 13.62
C TRP A 53 10.03 30.49 12.49
N ILE A 54 11.04 30.32 11.65
CA ILE A 54 11.15 30.95 10.33
C ILE A 54 10.75 29.89 9.30
N ALA A 55 9.73 30.18 8.50
CA ALA A 55 9.40 29.44 7.29
C ALA A 55 10.12 30.09 6.10
N THR A 56 10.71 29.25 5.26
CA THR A 56 11.24 29.61 3.94
C THR A 56 10.65 28.66 2.90
N LEU A 57 10.59 29.09 1.65
CA LEU A 57 9.98 28.35 0.56
C LEU A 57 10.99 28.27 -0.60
N SER A 58 11.18 27.08 -1.17
CA SER A 58 11.78 26.93 -2.49
C SER A 58 10.76 26.40 -3.48
N VAL A 59 10.79 26.94 -4.70
CA VAL A 59 9.90 26.51 -5.79
C VAL A 59 10.75 26.07 -6.96
N ASN A 60 10.48 24.87 -7.47
CA ASN A 60 11.27 24.21 -8.52
C ASN A 60 12.77 24.18 -8.21
N GLY A 61 13.12 23.99 -6.93
CA GLY A 61 14.51 23.97 -6.45
C GLY A 61 15.15 25.35 -6.24
N HIS A 62 14.49 26.45 -6.61
CA HIS A 62 14.99 27.81 -6.38
C HIS A 62 14.43 28.39 -5.07
N PRO A 63 15.28 28.74 -4.09
CA PRO A 63 14.82 29.32 -2.83
C PRO A 63 14.35 30.77 -3.01
N LEU A 64 13.18 31.10 -2.44
CA LEU A 64 12.64 32.46 -2.37
C LEU A 64 13.28 33.18 -1.16
N ASN A 65 14.54 33.58 -1.30
CA ASN A 65 15.33 34.19 -0.22
C ASN A 65 14.82 35.57 0.21
N ASP A 66 14.04 36.22 -0.63
CA ASP A 66 13.43 37.54 -0.43
C ASP A 66 12.14 37.47 0.42
N ILE A 67 11.57 36.28 0.61
CA ILE A 67 10.32 36.10 1.36
C ILE A 67 10.45 35.00 2.41
N THR A 68 10.35 35.43 3.67
CA THR A 68 10.27 34.52 4.83
C THR A 68 9.04 34.83 5.66
N GLY A 69 8.56 33.86 6.43
CA GLY A 69 7.48 34.07 7.41
C GLY A 69 7.94 33.67 8.80
N GLN A 70 7.61 34.46 9.82
CA GLN A 70 8.05 34.19 11.20
C GLN A 70 6.84 34.05 12.12
N GLY A 71 6.81 33.03 12.98
CA GLY A 71 5.69 32.79 13.90
C GLY A 71 6.09 31.99 15.14
N ALA A 72 5.25 31.99 16.18
CA ALA A 72 5.52 31.19 17.38
C ALA A 72 5.41 29.68 17.09
N THR A 73 4.67 29.30 16.06
CA THR A 73 4.57 27.93 15.54
C THR A 73 4.96 27.88 14.06
N ARG A 74 5.36 26.70 13.57
CA ARG A 74 5.59 26.45 12.13
C ARG A 74 4.39 26.85 11.27
N ARG A 75 3.18 26.61 11.79
CA ARG A 75 1.92 26.98 11.15
C ARG A 75 1.80 28.50 10.95
N GLN A 76 2.01 29.28 12.00
CA GLN A 76 1.98 30.75 11.93
C GLN A 76 3.09 31.30 11.03
N ALA A 77 4.28 30.71 11.08
CA ALA A 77 5.39 31.07 10.20
C ALA A 77 5.02 30.85 8.72
N ARG A 78 4.41 29.71 8.40
CA ARG A 78 3.93 29.38 7.05
C ARG A 78 2.85 30.35 6.56
N ALA A 79 1.85 30.62 7.40
CA ALA A 79 0.76 31.55 7.07
C ALA A 79 1.31 32.94 6.73
N ARG A 80 2.16 33.49 7.61
CA ARG A 80 2.75 34.82 7.39
C ARG A 80 3.63 34.89 6.15
N LEU A 81 4.29 33.80 5.74
CA LEU A 81 5.00 33.74 4.46
C LEU A 81 4.03 33.93 3.29
N VAL A 82 2.88 33.23 3.30
CA VAL A 82 1.88 33.33 2.24
C VAL A 82 1.21 34.70 2.19
N ARG A 83 0.96 35.33 3.35
CA ARG A 83 0.51 36.72 3.40
C ARG A 83 1.47 37.63 2.64
N ARG A 84 2.78 37.48 2.88
CA ARG A 84 3.81 38.27 2.21
C ARG A 84 3.89 37.99 0.70
N LEU A 85 3.69 36.74 0.26
CA LEU A 85 3.59 36.42 -1.17
C LEU A 85 2.46 37.21 -1.85
N GLN A 86 1.29 37.28 -1.19
CA GLN A 86 0.12 38.00 -1.71
C GLN A 86 0.30 39.53 -1.65
N GLU A 87 0.74 40.07 -0.52
CA GLU A 87 0.94 41.51 -0.31
C GLU A 87 2.01 42.08 -1.25
N ASN A 88 3.10 41.34 -1.47
CA ASN A 88 4.18 41.75 -2.35
C ASN A 88 3.91 41.44 -3.83
N GLN A 89 2.76 40.82 -4.15
CA GLN A 89 2.44 40.31 -5.49
C GLN A 89 3.63 39.58 -6.13
N HIS A 90 4.23 38.65 -5.39
CA HIS A 90 5.50 38.04 -5.78
C HIS A 90 5.41 37.40 -7.20
N PRO A 91 6.47 37.44 -8.02
CA PRO A 91 6.47 36.90 -9.39
C PRO A 91 5.98 35.45 -9.49
N LEU A 92 6.15 34.66 -8.43
CA LEU A 92 5.60 33.31 -8.31
C LEU A 92 4.08 33.26 -8.60
N LEU A 93 3.30 34.26 -8.18
CA LEU A 93 1.84 34.31 -8.40
C LEU A 93 1.46 34.65 -9.86
N HIS A 94 2.45 34.98 -10.69
CA HIS A 94 2.27 35.31 -12.10
C HIS A 94 2.68 34.14 -13.02
N LEU A 95 3.02 32.97 -12.47
CA LEU A 95 3.30 31.79 -13.29
C LEU A 95 2.09 31.46 -14.16
N GLN A 96 2.34 31.19 -15.44
CA GLN A 96 1.29 30.91 -16.40
C GLN A 96 0.71 29.52 -16.11
N LEU A 97 -0.61 29.44 -16.03
CA LEU A 97 -1.30 28.16 -15.88
C LEU A 97 -1.10 27.30 -17.13
N LEU A 98 -1.08 25.99 -16.95
CA LEU A 98 -1.06 25.05 -18.07
C LEU A 98 -2.30 25.27 -18.98
N PRO A 99 -2.17 25.03 -20.30
CA PRO A 99 -3.21 25.32 -21.29
C PRO A 99 -4.61 24.80 -20.93
N GLU A 100 -4.70 23.59 -20.37
CA GLU A 100 -5.93 22.94 -19.93
C GLU A 100 -6.63 23.66 -18.76
N TYR A 101 -5.92 24.52 -18.03
CA TYR A 101 -6.45 25.32 -16.93
C TYR A 101 -6.67 26.79 -17.30
N GLN A 102 -6.23 27.23 -18.48
CA GLN A 102 -6.42 28.60 -18.96
C GLN A 102 -7.90 28.91 -19.24
N ALA A 103 -8.68 27.93 -19.69
CA ALA A 103 -10.13 28.10 -19.98
C ALA A 103 -11.00 28.36 -18.73
N ASN A 104 -10.50 28.03 -17.54
CA ASN A 104 -11.23 28.19 -16.27
C ASN A 104 -10.94 29.53 -15.55
N GLN A 105 -10.19 30.46 -16.17
CA GLN A 105 -9.91 31.76 -15.55
C GLN A 105 -11.13 32.71 -15.55
N ALA A 106 -12.13 32.50 -16.39
CA ALA A 106 -13.26 33.43 -16.54
C ALA A 106 -14.35 33.35 -15.46
N VAL A 107 -14.33 32.34 -14.57
CA VAL A 107 -15.42 32.12 -13.60
C VAL A 107 -15.18 32.77 -12.23
N ASN A 108 -14.00 33.36 -12.00
CA ASN A 108 -13.67 34.03 -10.73
C ASN A 108 -13.48 35.56 -10.88
N GLY A 109 -14.08 36.16 -11.91
CA GLY A 109 -14.14 37.61 -12.09
C GLY A 109 -15.43 38.20 -11.52
N ASP A 110 -15.27 39.00 -10.46
CA ASP A 110 -16.24 39.92 -9.85
C ASP A 110 -17.24 40.52 -10.88
N PRO A 111 -18.58 40.45 -10.67
CA PRO A 111 -19.52 41.11 -11.56
C PRO A 111 -19.56 42.61 -11.21
N THR A 112 -18.92 43.42 -12.07
CA THR A 112 -19.08 44.88 -12.05
C THR A 112 -20.53 45.25 -12.30
N VAL A 113 -21.03 46.11 -11.41
CA VAL A 113 -22.30 46.84 -11.47
C VAL A 113 -22.40 47.60 -12.79
N ASP A 114 -23.45 47.36 -13.58
CA ASP A 114 -24.19 48.42 -14.30
C ASP A 114 -25.39 47.87 -15.09
N GLY A 115 -26.58 48.36 -14.73
CA GLY A 115 -27.56 48.83 -15.71
C GLY A 115 -28.67 47.88 -16.22
N LEU A 116 -29.90 48.26 -15.87
CA LEU A 116 -31.16 48.12 -16.65
C LEU A 116 -32.06 46.91 -16.39
N SER A 117 -32.94 47.12 -15.40
CA SER A 117 -34.41 47.14 -15.55
C SER A 117 -35.13 46.05 -16.35
N ALA A 118 -35.98 45.33 -15.62
CA ALA A 118 -37.45 45.24 -15.80
C ALA A 118 -38.01 43.83 -15.95
N ASP A 119 -38.66 43.44 -14.84
CA ASP A 119 -39.99 42.80 -14.79
C ASP A 119 -40.11 41.29 -15.03
N GLY A 120 -40.95 40.66 -14.20
CA GLY A 120 -41.42 39.28 -14.40
C GLY A 120 -41.23 38.32 -13.23
N SER A 121 -42.09 38.43 -12.23
CA SER A 121 -42.36 37.47 -11.17
C SER A 121 -42.34 36.00 -11.62
N THR A 122 -41.59 35.14 -10.93
CA THR A 122 -42.02 33.77 -10.55
C THR A 122 -41.09 33.28 -9.43
N SER A 123 -41.65 33.08 -8.25
CA SER A 123 -40.99 32.51 -7.07
C SER A 123 -40.59 31.06 -7.32
N GLY A 124 -39.34 30.85 -7.73
CA GLY A 124 -38.63 29.59 -7.57
C GLY A 124 -37.67 29.72 -6.40
N GLU A 125 -37.92 28.97 -5.32
CA GLU A 125 -37.00 28.83 -4.19
C GLU A 125 -35.65 28.27 -4.70
N SER A 126 -34.67 29.15 -4.89
CA SER A 126 -33.26 28.78 -4.91
C SER A 126 -32.71 28.95 -3.50
N SER A 127 -32.76 27.87 -2.74
CA SER A 127 -32.11 27.73 -1.43
C SER A 127 -30.60 27.92 -1.58
N THR A 128 -30.14 29.15 -1.34
CA THR A 128 -28.76 29.43 -0.94
C THR A 128 -28.43 28.60 0.30
N PRO A 129 -27.35 27.80 0.34
CA PRO A 129 -26.98 27.10 1.56
C PRO A 129 -26.52 28.14 2.58
N ASN A 130 -27.37 28.40 3.58
CA ASN A 130 -27.01 29.12 4.80
C ASN A 130 -25.89 28.33 5.50
N ASN A 131 -24.64 28.74 5.35
CA ASN A 131 -23.56 28.30 6.24
C ASN A 131 -23.72 29.07 7.55
N ASP A 132 -24.52 28.50 8.44
CA ASP A 132 -24.75 28.97 9.79
C ASP A 132 -23.49 28.72 10.65
N LEU A 133 -22.60 29.72 10.71
CA LEU A 133 -21.36 29.71 11.49
C LEU A 133 -21.60 29.64 13.01
N ASP A 134 -22.84 29.88 13.46
CA ASP A 134 -23.23 29.83 14.86
C ASP A 134 -23.64 28.40 15.30
N SER A 135 -23.60 27.42 14.39
CA SER A 135 -23.98 26.03 14.65
C SER A 135 -22.80 25.05 14.53
N GLU A 136 -22.77 24.03 15.40
CA GLU A 136 -21.75 22.98 15.35
C GLU A 136 -21.93 22.12 14.10
N ALA A 137 -20.87 22.04 13.28
CA ALA A 137 -20.87 21.22 12.09
C ALA A 137 -21.00 19.73 12.44
N ARG A 138 -21.97 19.06 11.82
CA ARG A 138 -22.19 17.62 11.99
C ARG A 138 -21.56 16.84 10.85
N LEU A 139 -20.91 15.73 11.18
CA LEU A 139 -20.31 14.85 10.17
C LEU A 139 -21.35 14.19 9.26
N TYR A 140 -22.54 13.89 9.80
CA TYR A 140 -23.65 13.27 9.09
C TYR A 140 -24.98 13.87 9.54
N SER A 141 -25.98 13.83 8.66
CA SER A 141 -27.35 14.27 8.95
C SER A 141 -28.36 13.12 8.89
N THR A 142 -27.99 11.98 8.30
CA THR A 142 -28.84 10.79 8.19
C THR A 142 -28.17 9.53 8.76
N ASN A 143 -28.98 8.51 9.10
CA ASN A 143 -28.45 7.22 9.56
C ASN A 143 -27.60 6.52 8.49
N ALA A 144 -27.98 6.62 7.21
CA ALA A 144 -27.23 6.04 6.10
C ALA A 144 -25.84 6.70 5.93
N GLU A 145 -25.76 8.03 6.06
CA GLU A 145 -24.49 8.74 6.07
C GLU A 145 -23.61 8.35 7.27
N ARG A 146 -24.22 8.18 8.44
CA ARG A 146 -23.51 7.71 9.64
C ARG A 146 -22.86 6.35 9.41
N GLU A 147 -23.61 5.38 8.90
CA GLU A 147 -23.11 4.02 8.61
C GLU A 147 -21.99 4.03 7.55
N LYS A 148 -22.11 4.91 6.56
CA LYS A 148 -21.06 5.13 5.56
C LYS A 148 -19.77 5.64 6.22
N TYR A 149 -19.85 6.67 7.06
CA TYR A 149 -18.67 7.19 7.76
C TYR A 149 -18.08 6.19 8.76
N GLU A 150 -18.90 5.39 9.40
CA GLU A 150 -18.45 4.32 10.30
C GLU A 150 -17.66 3.23 9.55
N SER A 151 -18.14 2.85 8.37
CA SER A 151 -17.44 1.92 7.48
C SER A 151 -16.12 2.51 6.98
N GLN A 152 -16.10 3.79 6.59
CA GLN A 152 -14.88 4.50 6.19
C GLN A 152 -13.89 4.66 7.36
N ALA A 153 -14.37 4.95 8.56
CA ALA A 153 -13.54 5.03 9.76
C ALA A 153 -12.89 3.68 10.10
N THR A 154 -13.62 2.58 9.91
CA THR A 154 -13.08 1.23 10.07
C THR A 154 -11.97 0.94 9.06
N LEU A 155 -12.19 1.28 7.78
CA LEU A 155 -11.15 1.15 6.75
C LEU A 155 -9.90 1.99 7.09
N PHE A 156 -10.10 3.24 7.52
CA PHE A 156 -9.02 4.12 7.97
C PHE A 156 -8.23 3.48 9.11
N GLY A 157 -8.91 2.98 10.14
CA GLY A 157 -8.28 2.32 11.28
C GLY A 157 -7.46 1.10 10.90
N ILE A 158 -7.94 0.28 9.95
CA ILE A 158 -7.20 -0.88 9.44
C ILE A 158 -5.91 -0.45 8.75
N ILE A 159 -5.95 0.57 7.88
CA ILE A 159 -4.77 1.06 7.17
C ILE A 159 -3.72 1.60 8.15
N VAL A 160 -4.15 2.38 9.14
CA VAL A 160 -3.27 2.89 10.20
C VAL A 160 -2.65 1.74 10.99
N ALA A 161 -3.45 0.76 11.41
CA ALA A 161 -2.96 -0.40 12.15
C ALA A 161 -1.93 -1.19 11.33
N LEU A 162 -2.16 -1.35 10.02
CA LEU A 162 -1.24 -2.04 9.12
C LEU A 162 0.09 -1.30 8.99
N GLU A 163 0.07 0.04 8.88
CA GLU A 163 1.30 0.86 8.85
C GLU A 163 2.14 0.64 10.11
N TYR A 164 1.52 0.73 11.29
CA TYR A 164 2.25 0.53 12.54
C TYR A 164 2.76 -0.91 12.69
N LEU A 165 2.00 -1.89 12.23
CA LEU A 165 2.41 -3.29 12.25
C LEU A 165 3.64 -3.53 11.35
N GLU A 166 3.64 -3.02 10.12
CA GLU A 166 4.78 -3.11 9.21
C GLU A 166 6.01 -2.44 9.81
N ARG A 167 5.87 -1.22 10.33
CA ARG A 167 6.99 -0.48 10.94
C ARG A 167 7.52 -1.17 12.19
N ALA A 168 6.67 -1.82 12.98
CA ALA A 168 7.10 -2.58 14.15
C ALA A 168 7.93 -3.80 13.74
N TYR A 169 7.49 -4.52 12.71
CA TYR A 169 8.23 -5.66 12.18
C TYR A 169 9.57 -5.26 11.57
N VAL A 170 9.62 -4.20 10.76
CA VAL A 170 10.86 -3.66 10.16
C VAL A 170 11.87 -3.22 11.22
N ARG A 171 11.41 -2.78 12.40
CA ARG A 171 12.26 -2.39 13.54
C ARG A 171 12.57 -3.54 14.50
N ASP A 172 12.20 -4.76 14.14
CA ASP A 172 12.38 -5.97 14.96
C ASP A 172 11.73 -5.86 16.36
N ALA A 173 10.66 -5.06 16.48
CA ALA A 173 9.92 -4.91 17.74
C ALA A 173 8.90 -6.04 17.97
N ILE A 174 8.59 -6.81 16.92
CA ILE A 174 7.73 -7.99 16.93
C ILE A 174 8.35 -9.06 16.03
N ASN A 175 8.20 -10.33 16.39
CA ASN A 175 8.76 -11.43 15.60
C ASN A 175 7.83 -11.88 14.46
N ALA A 176 8.34 -12.71 13.55
CA ALA A 176 7.61 -13.20 12.39
C ALA A 176 6.34 -14.03 12.76
N ALA A 177 6.36 -14.73 13.89
CA ALA A 177 5.25 -15.56 14.35
C ALA A 177 4.06 -14.73 14.85
N GLU A 178 4.32 -13.54 15.38
CA GLU A 178 3.28 -12.57 15.79
C GLU A 178 2.83 -11.70 14.61
N TYR A 179 3.79 -11.25 13.79
CA TYR A 179 3.54 -10.38 12.65
C TYR A 179 2.67 -11.04 11.58
N THR A 180 3.03 -12.25 11.14
CA THR A 180 2.37 -12.92 9.99
C THR A 180 0.86 -13.11 10.18
N PRO A 181 0.37 -13.67 11.31
CA PRO A 181 -1.08 -13.81 11.51
C PRO A 181 -1.78 -12.47 11.70
N ALA A 182 -1.15 -11.49 12.36
CA ALA A 182 -1.71 -10.15 12.53
C ALA A 182 -1.89 -9.43 11.19
N CYS A 183 -0.87 -9.46 10.33
CA CYS A 183 -0.87 -8.85 9.01
C CYS A 183 -1.89 -9.55 8.09
N THR A 184 -1.94 -10.88 8.09
CA THR A 184 -2.93 -11.66 7.32
C THR A 184 -4.36 -11.30 7.71
N ARG A 185 -4.63 -11.15 9.02
CA ARG A 185 -5.94 -10.75 9.53
C ARG A 185 -6.31 -9.33 9.09
N LEU A 186 -5.41 -8.36 9.23
CA LEU A 186 -5.64 -6.98 8.81
C LEU A 186 -5.86 -6.87 7.29
N LEU A 187 -5.08 -7.58 6.48
CA LEU A 187 -5.26 -7.63 5.02
C LEU A 187 -6.62 -8.22 4.61
N SER A 188 -7.09 -9.25 5.32
CA SER A 188 -8.41 -9.84 5.08
C SER A 188 -9.53 -8.87 5.46
N GLN A 189 -9.41 -8.20 6.60
CA GLN A 189 -10.35 -7.16 7.04
C GLN A 189 -10.38 -5.99 6.06
N TYR A 190 -9.22 -5.52 5.59
CA TYR A 190 -9.09 -4.49 4.58
C TYR A 190 -9.84 -4.85 3.29
N LYS A 191 -9.63 -6.07 2.75
CA LYS A 191 -10.30 -6.53 1.52
C LYS A 191 -11.83 -6.54 1.66
N THR A 192 -12.34 -6.98 2.82
CA THR A 192 -13.79 -6.95 3.12
C THR A 192 -14.31 -5.53 3.21
N MET A 193 -13.61 -4.66 3.92
CA MET A 193 -14.02 -3.26 4.09
C MET A 193 -13.98 -2.49 2.78
N LEU A 194 -12.95 -2.68 1.95
CA LEU A 194 -12.85 -2.01 0.64
C LEU A 194 -14.03 -2.34 -0.27
N LYS A 195 -14.50 -3.60 -0.26
CA LYS A 195 -15.73 -4.00 -0.98
C LYS A 195 -16.98 -3.32 -0.41
N LEU A 196 -17.06 -3.19 0.91
CA LEU A 196 -18.21 -2.56 1.57
C LEU A 196 -18.29 -1.05 1.28
N VAL A 197 -17.16 -0.37 1.14
CA VAL A 197 -17.11 1.09 0.87
C VAL A 197 -16.93 1.47 -0.60
N GLY A 198 -16.91 0.48 -1.52
CA GLY A 198 -16.47 0.63 -2.91
C GLY A 198 -17.15 1.75 -3.69
N ASP A 199 -18.45 2.00 -3.46
CA ASP A 199 -19.20 3.08 -4.11
C ASP A 199 -18.68 4.49 -3.76
N SER A 200 -18.02 4.63 -2.61
CA SER A 200 -17.49 5.90 -2.10
C SER A 200 -15.96 6.01 -2.13
N VAL A 201 -15.30 4.86 -2.33
CA VAL A 201 -13.84 4.68 -2.29
C VAL A 201 -13.42 3.89 -3.53
N PRO A 202 -13.18 4.58 -4.67
CA PRO A 202 -12.85 3.91 -5.92
C PRO A 202 -11.45 3.24 -5.88
N SER A 203 -10.52 3.78 -5.11
CA SER A 203 -9.22 3.14 -4.83
C SER A 203 -8.70 3.52 -3.46
N VAL A 204 -7.75 2.73 -2.96
CA VAL A 204 -7.11 3.00 -1.66
C VAL A 204 -6.21 4.23 -1.72
N GLU A 205 -5.57 4.48 -2.86
CA GLU A 205 -4.73 5.65 -3.08
C GLU A 205 -5.56 6.94 -2.98
N GLU A 206 -6.75 6.96 -3.59
CA GLU A 206 -7.66 8.10 -3.54
C GLU A 206 -8.23 8.30 -2.14
N PHE A 207 -8.53 7.21 -1.42
CA PHE A 207 -8.92 7.27 -0.01
C PHE A 207 -7.82 7.88 0.86
N MET A 208 -6.59 7.37 0.74
CA MET A 208 -5.45 7.86 1.49
C MET A 208 -5.15 9.32 1.17
N ARG A 209 -5.26 9.73 -0.09
CA ARG A 209 -5.12 11.13 -0.51
C ARG A 209 -6.20 12.00 0.11
N ARG A 210 -7.47 11.58 0.06
CA ARG A 210 -8.62 12.32 0.61
C ARG A 210 -8.51 12.56 2.11
N TYR A 211 -8.03 11.57 2.86
CA TYR A 211 -7.86 11.67 4.32
C TYR A 211 -6.43 12.05 4.74
N ASN A 212 -5.58 12.45 3.79
CA ASN A 212 -4.20 12.89 4.02
C ASN A 212 -3.37 11.87 4.85
N MET A 213 -3.42 10.60 4.43
CA MET A 213 -2.75 9.46 5.07
C MET A 213 -1.37 9.23 4.45
N ASP A 214 -0.30 9.52 5.19
CA ASP A 214 1.08 9.21 4.81
C ASP A 214 1.50 7.83 5.36
N HIS A 215 1.03 6.77 4.71
CA HIS A 215 1.23 5.38 5.15
C HIS A 215 1.78 4.50 4.02
N PRO A 216 3.03 4.75 3.58
CA PRO A 216 3.62 4.06 2.44
C PRO A 216 3.84 2.56 2.68
N ALA A 217 4.10 2.13 3.93
CA ALA A 217 4.29 0.72 4.23
C ALA A 217 2.94 -0.04 4.18
N ALA A 218 1.89 0.55 4.73
CA ALA A 218 0.54 0.02 4.58
C ALA A 218 0.11 -0.05 3.11
N LEU A 219 0.36 1.02 2.33
CA LEU A 219 0.03 1.08 0.91
C LEU A 219 0.71 -0.04 0.13
N HIS A 220 2.02 -0.20 0.31
CA HIS A 220 2.78 -1.30 -0.30
C HIS A 220 2.18 -2.66 0.10
N ARG A 221 1.90 -2.87 1.39
CA ARG A 221 1.37 -4.14 1.89
C ARG A 221 -0.01 -4.47 1.34
N VAL A 222 -0.92 -3.49 1.19
CA VAL A 222 -2.24 -3.74 0.58
C VAL A 222 -2.16 -3.99 -0.93
N GLN A 223 -1.20 -3.38 -1.64
CA GLN A 223 -0.97 -3.63 -3.06
C GLN A 223 -0.40 -5.04 -3.31
N VAL A 224 0.57 -5.47 -2.49
CA VAL A 224 1.14 -6.83 -2.55
C VAL A 224 0.12 -7.88 -2.08
N GLY A 225 -0.66 -7.57 -1.04
CA GLY A 225 -1.78 -8.39 -0.60
C GLY A 225 -1.44 -9.65 0.20
N VAL A 226 -0.15 -9.85 0.54
CA VAL A 226 0.37 -10.89 1.45
C VAL A 226 1.41 -10.26 2.41
N PRO A 227 1.66 -10.81 3.62
CA PRO A 227 2.69 -10.32 4.56
C PRO A 227 4.13 -10.37 4.02
N ALA A 228 5.04 -9.57 4.61
CA ALA A 228 6.45 -9.48 4.21
C ALA A 228 7.17 -10.83 4.26
N THR A 229 6.84 -11.64 5.28
CA THR A 229 7.36 -12.99 5.47
C THR A 229 7.03 -13.89 4.29
N ILE A 230 5.85 -13.73 3.69
CA ILE A 230 5.39 -14.50 2.51
C ILE A 230 5.96 -13.92 1.21
N GLU A 231 5.97 -12.59 1.08
CA GLU A 231 6.52 -11.88 -0.07
C GLU A 231 8.00 -12.20 -0.30
N HIS A 232 8.79 -12.20 0.78
CA HIS A 232 10.22 -12.49 0.76
C HIS A 232 10.54 -13.96 1.13
N SER A 233 9.52 -14.84 1.15
CA SER A 233 9.71 -16.28 1.46
C SER A 233 10.68 -17.00 0.52
N SER A 234 10.96 -16.47 -0.67
CA SER A 234 12.02 -17.00 -1.54
C SER A 234 13.42 -16.87 -0.94
N GLU A 235 13.62 -15.97 0.04
CA GLU A 235 14.86 -15.83 0.81
C GLU A 235 14.79 -16.57 2.16
N GLN A 236 13.61 -17.12 2.53
CA GLN A 236 13.39 -17.85 3.79
C GLN A 236 13.50 -19.38 3.62
N GLN A 237 14.56 -19.87 2.97
CA GLN A 237 15.03 -21.25 3.17
C GLN A 237 15.41 -21.53 4.64
N GLY A 238 15.39 -20.52 5.52
CA GLY A 238 15.67 -20.62 6.96
C GLY A 238 14.46 -20.51 7.92
N SER A 239 13.20 -20.52 7.46
CA SER A 239 12.04 -20.58 8.38
C SER A 239 11.94 -21.95 9.08
N ALA A 240 11.54 -21.99 10.36
CA ALA A 240 11.34 -23.24 11.09
C ALA A 240 10.35 -24.20 10.38
N GLU A 241 9.37 -23.67 9.65
CA GLU A 241 8.49 -24.49 8.80
C GLU A 241 9.18 -25.02 7.54
N GLY A 242 10.06 -24.24 6.91
CA GLY A 242 10.87 -24.70 5.79
C GLY A 242 11.84 -25.82 6.22
N ALA A 243 12.54 -25.63 7.35
CA ALA A 243 13.39 -26.65 7.94
C ALA A 243 12.59 -27.91 8.34
N LYS A 244 11.38 -27.73 8.88
CA LYS A 244 10.46 -28.84 9.16
C LYS A 244 10.06 -29.59 7.90
N TRP A 245 9.67 -28.90 6.82
CA TRP A 245 9.29 -29.55 5.56
C TRP A 245 10.47 -30.25 4.89
N VAL A 246 11.67 -29.67 4.96
CA VAL A 246 12.91 -30.30 4.52
C VAL A 246 13.17 -31.58 5.31
N ALA A 247 13.06 -31.53 6.64
CA ALA A 247 13.25 -32.68 7.50
C ALA A 247 12.20 -33.78 7.23
N GLU A 248 10.90 -33.44 7.18
CA GLU A 248 9.81 -34.38 6.88
C GLU A 248 10.00 -35.04 5.52
N THR A 249 10.32 -34.27 4.48
CA THR A 249 10.50 -34.81 3.12
C THR A 249 11.75 -35.69 3.04
N THR A 250 12.84 -35.29 3.69
CA THR A 250 14.08 -36.09 3.80
C THR A 250 13.80 -37.42 4.51
N GLN A 251 13.03 -37.39 5.60
CA GLN A 251 12.59 -38.58 6.30
C GLN A 251 11.74 -39.49 5.40
N SER A 252 10.79 -38.94 4.63
CA SER A 252 9.98 -39.72 3.69
C SER A 252 10.84 -40.39 2.60
N PHE A 253 11.86 -39.70 2.08
CA PHE A 253 12.82 -40.28 1.14
C PHE A 253 13.55 -41.47 1.74
N ILE A 254 14.20 -41.27 2.90
CA ILE A 254 14.94 -42.33 3.61
C ILE A 254 14.02 -43.50 3.91
N THR A 255 12.84 -43.22 4.46
CA THR A 255 11.84 -44.24 4.83
C THR A 255 11.39 -45.06 3.62
N PHE A 256 11.21 -44.43 2.46
CA PHE A 256 10.82 -45.12 1.23
C PHE A 256 11.97 -45.98 0.65
N MET A 257 13.18 -45.43 0.60
CA MET A 257 14.37 -46.15 0.15
C MET A 257 14.67 -47.36 1.06
N ASP A 258 14.55 -47.19 2.38
CA ASP A 258 14.72 -48.27 3.35
C ASP A 258 13.67 -49.37 3.18
N ALA A 259 12.41 -49.02 2.89
CA ALA A 259 11.38 -50.01 2.58
C ALA A 259 11.78 -50.91 1.41
N LEU A 260 12.34 -50.33 0.33
CA LEU A 260 12.83 -51.08 -0.82
C LEU A 260 14.05 -51.94 -0.46
N ASN A 261 14.99 -51.41 0.33
CA ASN A 261 16.17 -52.13 0.80
C ASN A 261 15.81 -53.31 1.72
N LEU A 262 14.76 -53.18 2.52
CA LEU A 262 14.18 -54.24 3.35
C LEU A 262 13.32 -55.24 2.55
N ARG A 263 13.31 -55.12 1.21
CA ARG A 263 12.55 -55.98 0.28
C ARG A 263 11.04 -55.90 0.47
N LEU A 264 10.51 -54.78 0.96
CA LEU A 264 9.08 -54.51 0.88
C LEU A 264 8.73 -54.23 -0.57
N ARG A 265 7.91 -55.09 -1.19
CA ARG A 265 7.61 -55.04 -2.63
C ARG A 265 6.12 -54.98 -2.93
N ALA A 266 5.26 -55.23 -1.94
CA ALA A 266 3.81 -55.24 -2.13
C ALA A 266 3.25 -53.81 -2.28
N LYS A 267 2.21 -53.65 -3.10
CA LYS A 267 1.54 -52.36 -3.34
C LYS A 267 1.09 -51.71 -2.04
N ASP A 268 0.42 -52.45 -1.16
CA ASP A 268 -0.13 -51.94 0.09
C ASP A 268 0.95 -51.39 1.05
N GLN A 269 2.19 -51.88 0.93
CA GLN A 269 3.35 -51.40 1.68
C GLN A 269 4.01 -50.18 1.03
N LEU A 270 4.12 -50.17 -0.30
CA LEU A 270 4.84 -49.14 -1.06
C LEU A 270 4.00 -47.92 -1.38
N HIS A 271 2.75 -48.11 -1.81
CA HIS A 271 1.90 -47.01 -2.31
C HIS A 271 1.65 -45.92 -1.26
N PRO A 272 1.27 -46.22 0.01
CA PRO A 272 1.07 -45.18 1.02
C PRO A 272 2.33 -44.36 1.29
N ARG A 273 3.50 -45.00 1.30
CA ARG A 273 4.80 -44.35 1.54
C ARG A 273 5.22 -43.47 0.37
N LEU A 274 5.02 -43.95 -0.87
CA LEU A 274 5.31 -43.17 -2.06
C LEU A 274 4.38 -41.96 -2.19
N GLN A 275 3.12 -42.10 -1.78
CA GLN A 275 2.15 -41.01 -1.76
C GLN A 275 2.51 -39.95 -0.72
N GLU A 276 2.95 -40.35 0.47
CA GLU A 276 3.47 -39.44 1.49
C GLU A 276 4.71 -38.69 0.98
N LEU A 277 5.66 -39.40 0.38
CA LEU A 277 6.84 -38.81 -0.25
C LEU A 277 6.45 -37.77 -1.31
N MET A 278 5.54 -38.11 -2.22
CA MET A 278 5.06 -37.19 -3.26
C MET A 278 4.38 -35.96 -2.67
N THR A 279 3.63 -36.13 -1.58
CA THR A 279 2.97 -35.03 -0.88
C THR A 279 3.98 -34.08 -0.25
N GLY A 280 5.03 -34.59 0.39
CA GLY A 280 6.14 -33.78 0.90
C GLY A 280 6.90 -33.07 -0.23
N TYR A 281 7.25 -33.82 -1.27
CA TYR A 281 7.98 -33.33 -2.44
C TYR A 281 7.24 -32.19 -3.17
N ALA A 282 5.91 -32.26 -3.27
CA ALA A 282 5.10 -31.24 -3.93
C ALA A 282 4.99 -29.91 -3.17
N ARG A 283 5.43 -29.83 -1.91
CA ARG A 283 5.39 -28.59 -1.10
C ARG A 283 6.42 -27.56 -1.58
N PHE A 284 7.45 -27.99 -2.29
CA PHE A 284 8.49 -27.11 -2.79
C PHE A 284 8.07 -26.46 -4.11
N LYS A 285 8.17 -25.12 -4.19
CA LYS A 285 7.69 -24.32 -5.33
C LYS A 285 8.30 -24.73 -6.66
N ASP A 286 9.59 -25.07 -6.67
CA ASP A 286 10.31 -25.50 -7.87
C ASP A 286 10.20 -27.00 -8.16
N SER A 287 9.49 -27.77 -7.32
CA SER A 287 9.31 -29.22 -7.51
C SER A 287 8.65 -29.59 -8.84
N ALA A 288 7.89 -28.68 -9.44
CA ALA A 288 7.29 -28.88 -10.74
C ALA A 288 8.31 -28.87 -11.90
N LYS A 289 9.49 -28.28 -11.69
CA LYS A 289 10.57 -28.19 -12.68
C LYS A 289 11.56 -29.35 -12.57
N TRP A 290 11.54 -30.06 -11.45
CA TRP A 290 12.43 -31.16 -11.15
C TRP A 290 12.02 -32.44 -11.90
N GLU A 291 13.00 -33.14 -12.49
CA GLU A 291 12.74 -34.35 -13.27
C GLU A 291 12.18 -35.48 -12.37
N GLY A 292 12.65 -35.54 -11.12
CA GLY A 292 12.23 -36.53 -10.13
C GLY A 292 10.72 -36.58 -9.90
N ARG A 293 10.01 -35.45 -10.04
CA ARG A 293 8.54 -35.39 -9.91
C ARG A 293 7.86 -36.33 -10.88
N GLY A 294 8.27 -36.28 -12.15
CA GLY A 294 7.67 -37.09 -13.22
C GLY A 294 7.85 -38.58 -12.95
N LYS A 295 9.03 -38.96 -12.44
CA LYS A 295 9.34 -40.36 -12.07
C LYS A 295 8.48 -40.84 -10.91
N ILE A 296 8.39 -40.09 -9.81
CA ILE A 296 7.57 -40.43 -8.64
C ILE A 296 6.09 -40.62 -9.05
N VAL A 297 5.56 -39.71 -9.87
CA VAL A 297 4.18 -39.80 -10.38
C VAL A 297 3.99 -41.03 -11.27
N SER A 298 4.94 -41.33 -12.16
CA SER A 298 4.90 -42.53 -12.99
C SER A 298 4.84 -43.81 -12.15
N TRP A 299 5.60 -43.88 -11.05
CA TRP A 299 5.58 -45.03 -10.15
C TRP A 299 4.29 -45.14 -9.33
N LEU A 300 3.71 -44.01 -8.89
CA LEU A 300 2.38 -44.00 -8.27
C LEU A 300 1.32 -44.55 -9.23
N ILE A 301 1.36 -44.16 -10.51
CA ILE A 301 0.44 -44.69 -11.53
C ILE A 301 0.61 -46.20 -11.69
N THR A 302 1.86 -46.69 -11.79
CA THR A 302 2.17 -48.12 -11.88
C THR A 302 1.62 -48.88 -10.68
N LEU A 303 1.90 -48.43 -9.45
CA LEU A 303 1.41 -49.07 -8.22
C LEU A 303 -0.12 -49.01 -8.13
N ASN A 304 -0.75 -47.92 -8.56
CA ASN A 304 -2.20 -47.78 -8.49
C ASN A 304 -2.92 -48.81 -9.40
N ALA A 305 -2.33 -49.18 -10.53
CA ALA A 305 -2.86 -50.19 -11.45
C ALA A 305 -2.80 -51.64 -10.91
N MET A 306 -2.07 -51.89 -9.82
CA MET A 306 -1.90 -53.22 -9.22
C MET A 306 -2.97 -53.49 -8.13
N LYS A 307 -3.18 -54.75 -7.73
CA LYS A 307 -3.96 -55.09 -6.53
C LYS A 307 -3.10 -54.88 -5.28
N ALA A 308 -3.75 -54.73 -4.13
CA ALA A 308 -3.06 -54.47 -2.85
C ALA A 308 -1.96 -55.51 -2.52
N SER A 309 -2.23 -56.78 -2.83
CA SER A 309 -1.32 -57.91 -2.60
C SER A 309 -0.26 -58.11 -3.68
N ASP A 310 -0.35 -57.40 -4.80
CA ASP A 310 0.58 -57.59 -5.91
C ASP A 310 1.93 -56.97 -5.55
N GLU A 311 3.01 -57.64 -5.94
CA GLU A 311 4.38 -57.20 -5.71
C GLU A 311 5.04 -56.71 -6.99
N ILE A 312 5.88 -55.68 -6.87
CA ILE A 312 6.78 -55.29 -7.96
C ILE A 312 7.94 -56.31 -8.08
N SER A 313 8.41 -56.53 -9.29
CA SER A 313 9.57 -57.39 -9.54
C SER A 313 10.86 -56.81 -8.95
N GLU A 314 11.89 -57.64 -8.80
CA GLU A 314 13.19 -57.19 -8.29
C GLU A 314 13.83 -56.13 -9.19
N ASP A 315 13.70 -56.25 -10.50
CA ASP A 315 14.21 -55.27 -11.46
C ASP A 315 13.44 -53.95 -11.37
N GLN A 316 12.12 -54.00 -11.19
CA GLN A 316 11.31 -52.80 -10.94
C GLN A 316 11.69 -52.14 -9.61
N ALA A 317 11.95 -52.91 -8.56
CA ALA A 317 12.37 -52.38 -7.27
C ALA A 317 13.73 -51.66 -7.37
N ARG A 318 14.69 -52.21 -8.13
CA ARG A 318 15.98 -51.56 -8.39
C ARG A 318 15.83 -50.27 -9.20
N GLN A 319 14.99 -50.28 -10.24
CA GLN A 319 14.73 -49.09 -11.04
C GLN A 319 14.02 -48.00 -10.22
N LEU A 320 13.02 -48.38 -9.43
CA LEU A 320 12.31 -47.49 -8.52
C LEU A 320 13.27 -46.87 -7.50
N LEU A 321 14.14 -47.68 -6.88
CA LEU A 321 15.16 -47.16 -5.96
C LEU A 321 16.08 -46.15 -6.64
N PHE A 322 16.57 -46.45 -7.85
CA PHE A 322 17.41 -45.54 -8.63
C PHE A 322 16.71 -44.21 -8.95
N ASP A 323 15.45 -44.27 -9.39
CA ASP A 323 14.68 -43.07 -9.73
C ASP A 323 14.41 -42.20 -8.49
N ILE A 324 14.16 -42.81 -7.32
CA ILE A 324 13.94 -42.10 -6.06
C ILE A 324 15.24 -41.50 -5.52
N ASP A 325 16.36 -42.22 -5.61
CA ASP A 325 17.68 -41.72 -5.22
C ASP A 325 18.08 -40.51 -6.07
N HIS A 326 17.82 -40.56 -7.38
CA HIS A 326 18.01 -39.41 -8.26
C HIS A 326 17.12 -38.22 -7.86
N ALA A 327 15.84 -38.45 -7.60
CA ALA A 327 14.93 -37.40 -7.14
C ALA A 327 15.35 -36.80 -5.77
N TYR A 328 15.94 -37.61 -4.90
CA TYR A 328 16.49 -37.16 -3.61
C TYR A 328 17.74 -36.28 -3.80
N HIS A 329 18.65 -36.66 -4.70
CA HIS A 329 19.82 -35.86 -5.04
C HIS A 329 19.45 -34.51 -5.67
N GLU A 330 18.47 -34.49 -6.56
CA GLU A 330 17.93 -33.27 -7.16
C GLU A 330 17.28 -32.37 -6.11
N PHE A 331 16.45 -32.95 -5.23
CA PHE A 331 15.88 -32.26 -4.08
C PHE A 331 16.97 -31.65 -3.18
N PHE A 332 17.97 -32.44 -2.77
CA PHE A 332 19.04 -31.97 -1.89
C PHE A 332 19.90 -30.88 -2.55
N SER A 333 20.17 -31.01 -3.85
CA SER A 333 20.88 -29.98 -4.64
C SER A 333 20.09 -28.67 -4.70
N SER A 334 18.76 -28.73 -4.74
CA SER A 334 17.91 -27.52 -4.71
C SER A 334 17.96 -26.77 -3.38
N LEU A 335 18.33 -27.45 -2.28
CA LEU A 335 18.51 -26.84 -0.95
C LEU A 335 19.87 -26.18 -0.78
N GLY A 336 20.89 -26.68 -1.47
CA GLY A 336 22.19 -26.03 -1.57
C GLY A 336 22.10 -24.89 -2.57
N GLY A 337 21.65 -23.71 -2.12
CA GLY A 337 21.39 -22.53 -2.94
C GLY A 337 22.36 -22.36 -4.11
N ALA A 338 21.79 -21.94 -5.25
CA ALA A 338 22.53 -21.61 -6.46
C ALA A 338 23.82 -20.89 -6.07
N LYS A 339 24.96 -21.57 -6.24
CA LYS A 339 26.23 -20.87 -6.31
C LYS A 339 26.08 -19.93 -7.49
N ASP A 340 25.95 -18.64 -7.20
CA ASP A 340 26.08 -17.56 -8.16
C ASP A 340 27.31 -17.86 -9.00
N ASN A 341 27.06 -18.22 -10.25
CA ASN A 341 28.08 -18.51 -11.23
C ASN A 341 27.89 -17.47 -12.33
N SER A 342 28.36 -16.24 -12.07
CA SER A 342 29.02 -15.30 -13.00
C SER A 342 28.95 -13.87 -12.48
#